data_AF-A0A843ICX3-F1
#
_entry.id   AF-A0A843ICX3-F1
#
_cell.length_a   1.000
_cell.length_b   1.000
_cell.length_c   1.000
_cell.angle_alpha   90.00
_cell.angle_beta   90.00
_cell.angle_gamma   90.00
#
_symmetry.space_group_name_H-M   'P 1'
#
loop_
_entity.id
_entity.type
_entity.pdbx_description
1 polymer ?
#
loop_
_entity_poly.entity_id
_entity_poly.type
_entity_poly.pdbx_seq_one_letter_code
_entity_poly.pdbx_strand_id
1 'polypeptide(L)'
;MHWADVLAEELLKKQTKHVLATGITPSGPIHIGNMREILTTDAVYRCLVEKGVDADFIYICDDYDPLRKVYPHLPSSYQEFVGKPLSEIPCPCGNHRSYADHYLSSFLDSLHTIGVNPQVYRASEMYAKGEYNESIQIALENTTKIRHILETLSGRKMPNDWLPFNVK
;
A
#
# COMPACT_ATOMS: atom_id res chain seq x y z
N MET A 1 13.24 22.87 -16.78
CA MET A 1 12.87 22.46 -15.42
C MET A 1 11.50 21.79 -15.51
N HIS A 2 11.47 20.49 -15.29
CA HIS A 2 10.27 19.66 -15.33
C HIS A 2 9.58 19.68 -13.95
N TRP A 3 8.30 19.28 -13.85
CA TRP A 3 7.57 19.33 -12.57
C TRP A 3 8.22 18.48 -11.47
N ALA A 4 8.88 17.38 -11.84
CA ALA A 4 9.60 16.52 -10.92
C ALA A 4 10.85 17.19 -10.34
N ASP A 5 11.54 18.03 -11.14
CA ASP A 5 12.68 18.83 -10.67
C ASP A 5 12.24 19.82 -9.58
N VAL A 6 11.10 20.48 -9.79
CA VAL A 6 10.56 21.46 -8.84
C VAL A 6 10.26 20.79 -7.50
N LEU A 7 9.62 19.62 -7.51
CA LEU A 7 9.36 18.86 -6.29
C LEU A 7 10.65 18.38 -5.62
N ALA A 8 11.64 17.91 -6.39
CA ALA A 8 12.94 17.53 -5.84
C ALA A 8 13.67 18.71 -5.18
N GLU A 9 13.62 19.90 -5.78
CA GLU A 9 14.18 21.13 -5.21
C GLU A 9 13.48 21.57 -3.92
N GLU A 10 12.17 21.35 -3.79
CA GLU A 10 11.45 21.58 -2.55
C GLU A 10 11.85 20.60 -1.46
N LEU A 11 12.01 19.31 -1.81
CA LEU A 11 12.43 18.28 -0.87
C LEU A 11 13.85 18.53 -0.35
N LEU A 12 14.76 18.98 -1.23
CA LEU A 12 16.15 19.35 -0.89
C LEU A 12 16.27 20.42 0.20
N LYS A 13 15.25 21.27 0.39
CA LYS A 13 15.23 22.25 1.49
C LYS A 13 15.19 21.57 2.86
N LYS A 14 14.69 20.33 2.92
CA LYS A 14 14.69 19.46 4.10
C LYS A 14 15.93 18.59 4.02
N GLN A 15 16.99 18.95 4.73
CA GLN A 15 18.30 18.26 4.72
C GLN A 15 18.24 16.91 5.45
N THR A 16 17.43 15.98 4.96
CA THR A 16 17.18 14.66 5.57
C THR A 16 17.16 13.59 4.49
N LYS A 17 17.45 12.34 4.86
CA LYS A 17 17.15 11.19 3.98
C LYS A 17 15.67 11.21 3.60
N HIS A 18 15.36 10.94 2.34
CA HIS A 18 13.97 10.86 1.87
C HIS A 18 13.56 9.42 1.61
N VAL A 19 12.34 9.08 2.01
CA VAL A 19 11.70 7.81 1.62
C VAL A 19 10.48 8.16 0.79
N LEU A 20 10.52 7.76 -0.48
CA LEU A 20 9.44 7.93 -1.42
C LEU A 20 8.63 6.64 -1.45
N ALA A 21 7.36 6.72 -1.04
CA ALA A 21 6.51 5.57 -0.89
C ALA A 21 5.34 5.60 -1.88
N THR A 22 4.96 4.42 -2.36
CA THR A 22 3.78 4.15 -3.18
C THR A 22 3.09 2.92 -2.61
N GLY A 23 1.80 2.73 -2.86
CA GLY A 23 1.11 1.55 -2.35
C GLY A 23 -0.17 1.20 -3.08
N ILE A 24 -0.43 -0.09 -3.23
CA ILE A 24 -1.65 -0.61 -3.87
C ILE A 24 -2.11 -1.88 -3.15
N THR A 25 -3.41 -1.98 -2.93
CA THR A 25 -4.10 -3.23 -2.59
C THR A 25 -4.28 -4.10 -3.84
N PRO A 26 -3.69 -5.31 -3.92
CA PRO A 26 -3.84 -6.22 -5.07
C PRO A 26 -5.20 -6.95 -5.08
N SER A 27 -6.29 -6.18 -5.03
CA SER A 27 -7.67 -6.67 -4.95
C SER A 27 -8.25 -7.12 -6.30
N GLY A 28 -7.49 -7.03 -7.38
CA GLY A 28 -7.90 -7.40 -8.73
C GLY A 28 -6.87 -6.93 -9.77
N PRO A 29 -7.23 -6.96 -11.08
CA PRO A 29 -6.35 -6.51 -12.15
C PRO A 29 -5.86 -5.07 -11.91
N ILE A 30 -4.54 -4.90 -11.90
CA ILE A 30 -3.90 -3.59 -11.70
C ILE A 30 -3.83 -2.88 -13.06
N HIS A 31 -4.47 -1.71 -13.16
CA HIS A 31 -4.57 -0.96 -14.43
C HIS A 31 -3.59 0.22 -14.49
N ILE A 32 -3.45 0.84 -15.66
CA ILE A 32 -2.54 1.98 -15.91
C ILE A 32 -2.74 3.17 -14.95
N GLY A 33 -3.97 3.38 -14.45
CA GLY A 33 -4.24 4.39 -13.43
C GLY A 33 -3.42 4.21 -12.15
N ASN A 34 -3.15 2.94 -11.76
CA ASN A 34 -2.34 2.62 -10.58
C ASN A 34 -0.85 2.84 -10.87
N MET A 35 -0.42 2.65 -12.13
CA MET A 35 0.95 2.98 -12.54
C MET A 35 1.25 4.47 -12.41
N ARG A 36 0.26 5.36 -12.56
CA ARG A 36 0.46 6.80 -12.45
C ARG A 36 1.06 7.20 -11.11
N GLU A 37 0.59 6.61 -10.01
CA GLU A 37 1.15 6.87 -8.68
C GLU A 37 2.63 6.52 -8.64
N ILE A 38 2.97 5.30 -9.08
CA ILE A 38 4.35 4.79 -9.06
C ILE A 38 5.27 5.58 -9.97
N LEU A 39 4.84 5.89 -11.19
CA LEU A 39 5.64 6.66 -12.15
C LEU A 39 5.85 8.10 -11.70
N THR A 40 4.85 8.69 -11.03
CA THR A 40 5.01 10.03 -10.46
C THR A 40 6.09 10.02 -9.39
N THR A 41 6.07 9.02 -8.51
CA THR A 41 7.06 8.88 -7.44
C THR A 41 8.44 8.53 -7.98
N ASP A 42 8.54 7.64 -8.98
CA ASP A 42 9.79 7.28 -9.66
C ASP A 42 10.44 8.49 -10.33
N ALA A 43 9.66 9.35 -10.98
CA ALA A 43 10.19 10.57 -11.60
C ALA A 43 10.84 11.52 -10.57
N VAL A 44 10.19 11.72 -9.42
CA VAL A 44 10.77 12.55 -8.33
C VAL A 44 11.98 11.86 -7.70
N TYR A 45 11.92 10.54 -7.50
CA TYR A 45 13.02 9.74 -6.98
C TYR A 45 14.28 9.88 -7.84
N ARG A 46 14.15 9.74 -9.18
CA ARG A 46 15.27 9.92 -10.11
C ARG A 46 15.86 11.32 -10.03
N CYS A 47 15.02 12.36 -9.99
CA CYS A 47 15.50 13.74 -9.83
C CYS A 47 16.29 13.95 -8.52
N LEU A 48 15.92 13.29 -7.42
CA LEU A 48 16.66 13.34 -6.16
C LEU A 48 18.01 12.61 -6.27
N VAL A 49 18.01 11.41 -6.83
CA VAL A 49 19.23 10.60 -7.03
C VAL A 49 20.22 11.31 -7.97
N GLU A 50 19.74 11.89 -9.07
CA GLU A 50 20.56 12.67 -10.00
C GLU A 50 21.24 13.88 -9.34
N LYS A 51 20.61 14.44 -8.29
CA LYS A 51 21.15 15.53 -7.49
C LYS A 51 22.03 15.05 -6.32
N GLY A 52 22.31 13.75 -6.22
CA GLY A 52 23.19 13.15 -5.22
C GLY A 52 22.56 12.99 -3.83
N VAL A 53 21.22 12.99 -3.75
CA VAL A 53 20.50 12.81 -2.48
C VAL A 53 20.36 11.34 -2.15
N ASP A 54 20.61 10.97 -0.88
CA ASP A 54 20.26 9.65 -0.37
C ASP A 54 18.74 9.54 -0.21
N ALA A 55 18.13 8.71 -1.05
CA ALA A 55 16.70 8.48 -1.06
C ALA A 55 16.38 6.99 -1.26
N ASP A 56 15.34 6.51 -0.59
CA ASP A 56 14.77 5.18 -0.82
C ASP A 56 13.49 5.31 -1.65
N PHE A 57 13.25 4.35 -2.53
CA PHE A 57 11.99 4.21 -3.25
C PHE A 57 11.33 2.88 -2.86
N ILE A 58 10.19 2.96 -2.19
CA ILE A 58 9.47 1.81 -1.66
C ILE A 58 8.08 1.67 -2.27
N TYR A 59 7.64 0.43 -2.40
CA TYR A 59 6.31 0.03 -2.81
C TYR A 59 5.71 -0.87 -1.73
N ILE A 60 4.56 -0.46 -1.19
CA ILE A 60 3.85 -1.17 -0.14
C ILE A 60 2.67 -1.91 -0.78
N CYS A 61 2.74 -3.24 -0.75
CA CYS A 61 1.66 -4.10 -1.19
C CYS A 61 0.71 -4.35 -0.01
N ASP A 62 -0.49 -3.77 -0.06
CA ASP A 62 -1.53 -3.94 0.97
C ASP A 62 -2.28 -5.28 0.77
N ASP A 63 -1.54 -6.37 0.71
CA ASP A 63 -2.06 -7.73 0.54
C ASP A 63 -2.71 -8.31 1.80
N TYR A 64 -2.68 -7.58 2.90
CA TYR A 64 -3.36 -7.93 4.14
C TYR A 64 -4.78 -7.34 4.24
N ASP A 65 -5.16 -6.49 3.29
CA ASP A 65 -6.53 -6.02 3.18
C ASP A 65 -7.51 -7.19 2.98
N PRO A 66 -8.74 -7.10 3.50
CA PRO A 66 -9.73 -8.13 3.32
C PRO A 66 -10.36 -8.07 1.93
N LEU A 67 -10.70 -9.24 1.37
CA LEU A 67 -11.62 -9.31 0.22
C LEU A 67 -12.98 -8.73 0.64
N ARG A 68 -13.34 -7.56 0.11
CA ARG A 68 -14.55 -6.82 0.54
C ARG A 68 -15.84 -7.46 0.05
N LYS A 69 -15.80 -8.09 -1.13
CA LYS A 69 -16.92 -8.74 -1.80
C LYS A 69 -16.38 -9.65 -2.91
N VAL A 70 -17.23 -10.53 -3.42
CA VAL A 70 -16.96 -11.24 -4.67
C VAL A 70 -17.10 -10.26 -5.84
N TYR A 71 -16.03 -10.06 -6.59
CA TYR A 71 -16.02 -9.19 -7.77
C TYR A 71 -16.51 -9.96 -9.01
N PRO A 72 -16.98 -9.27 -10.08
CA PRO A 72 -17.52 -9.92 -11.27
C PRO A 72 -16.57 -10.90 -11.98
N HIS A 73 -15.26 -10.70 -11.83
CA HIS A 73 -14.23 -11.56 -12.43
C HIS A 73 -13.93 -12.83 -11.60
N LEU A 74 -14.61 -13.03 -10.47
CA LEU A 74 -14.41 -14.17 -9.58
C LEU A 74 -15.62 -15.12 -9.59
N PRO A 75 -15.38 -16.43 -9.44
CA PRO A 75 -16.46 -17.38 -9.27
C PRO A 75 -17.18 -17.16 -7.93
N SER A 76 -18.47 -17.50 -7.87
CA SER A 76 -19.31 -17.33 -6.68
C SER A 76 -18.80 -18.09 -5.46
N SER A 77 -17.98 -19.13 -5.66
CA SER A 77 -17.29 -19.85 -4.58
C SER A 77 -16.43 -18.94 -3.70
N TYR A 78 -15.95 -17.80 -4.22
CA TYR A 78 -15.13 -16.86 -3.44
C TYR A 78 -15.88 -16.17 -2.30
N GLN A 79 -17.20 -16.37 -2.19
CA GLN A 79 -18.00 -15.85 -1.10
C GLN A 79 -17.49 -16.32 0.27
N GLU A 80 -16.93 -17.53 0.38
CA GLU A 80 -16.35 -18.06 1.63
C GLU A 80 -15.07 -17.34 2.08
N PHE A 81 -14.44 -16.59 1.18
CA PHE A 81 -13.20 -15.87 1.42
C PHE A 81 -13.42 -14.37 1.70
N VAL A 82 -14.65 -13.89 1.59
CA VAL A 82 -14.99 -12.49 1.92
C VAL A 82 -14.64 -12.20 3.37
N GLY A 83 -13.92 -11.10 3.61
CA GLY A 83 -13.38 -10.73 4.92
C GLY A 83 -12.00 -11.30 5.24
N LYS A 84 -11.50 -12.27 4.48
CA LYS A 84 -10.13 -12.81 4.67
C LYS A 84 -9.09 -11.94 3.94
N PRO A 85 -7.85 -11.84 4.46
CA PRO A 85 -6.76 -11.14 3.80
C PRO A 85 -6.46 -11.69 2.40
N LEU A 86 -6.20 -10.81 1.42
CA LEU A 86 -5.92 -11.22 0.03
C LEU A 86 -4.71 -12.18 -0.11
N SER A 87 -3.76 -12.08 0.82
CA SER A 87 -2.61 -12.99 0.97
C SER A 87 -2.98 -14.41 1.43
N GLU A 88 -4.14 -14.60 2.05
CA GLU A 88 -4.62 -15.89 2.58
C GLU A 88 -5.67 -16.56 1.66
N ILE A 89 -6.02 -15.92 0.53
CA ILE A 89 -7.03 -16.40 -0.42
C ILE A 89 -6.35 -17.15 -1.57
N PRO A 90 -6.89 -18.28 -2.06
CA PRO A 90 -6.31 -19.02 -3.18
C PRO A 90 -6.28 -18.21 -4.49
N CYS A 91 -5.28 -18.43 -5.35
CA CYS A 91 -5.25 -17.82 -6.69
C CYS A 91 -6.49 -18.25 -7.49
N PRO A 92 -7.22 -17.33 -8.12
CA PRO A 92 -8.31 -17.66 -9.05
C PRO A 92 -7.87 -18.57 -10.20
N CYS A 93 -6.59 -18.51 -10.53
CA CYS A 93 -5.92 -19.25 -11.60
C CYS A 93 -5.32 -20.61 -11.19
N GLY A 94 -5.20 -20.89 -9.90
CA GLY A 94 -4.49 -22.08 -9.37
C GLY A 94 -2.95 -22.08 -9.44
N ASN A 95 -2.32 -21.11 -10.12
CA ASN A 95 -0.87 -21.12 -10.42
C ASN A 95 0.00 -20.18 -9.55
N HIS A 96 -0.60 -19.37 -8.67
CA HIS A 96 0.13 -18.46 -7.79
C HIS A 96 -0.14 -18.82 -6.33
N ARG A 97 0.77 -18.42 -5.42
CA ARG A 97 0.68 -18.71 -3.98
C ARG A 97 -0.61 -18.16 -3.35
N SER A 98 -1.07 -16.99 -3.77
CA SER A 98 -2.27 -16.34 -3.25
C SER A 98 -2.99 -15.52 -4.32
N TYR A 99 -4.21 -15.07 -3.99
CA TYR A 99 -4.96 -14.08 -4.76
C TYR A 99 -4.15 -12.79 -4.96
N ALA A 100 -3.51 -12.30 -3.90
CA ALA A 100 -2.65 -11.12 -4.00
C ALA A 100 -1.48 -11.34 -4.96
N ASP A 101 -0.80 -12.50 -4.86
CA ASP A 101 0.35 -12.83 -5.72
C ASP A 101 -0.04 -12.92 -7.20
N HIS A 102 -1.26 -13.37 -7.50
CA HIS A 102 -1.76 -13.43 -8.88
C HIS A 102 -1.70 -12.09 -9.61
N TYR A 103 -2.08 -11.00 -8.94
CA TYR A 103 -2.12 -9.67 -9.54
C TYR A 103 -0.80 -8.92 -9.34
N LEU A 104 -0.13 -9.15 -8.20
CA LEU A 104 1.11 -8.46 -7.87
C LEU A 104 2.27 -8.85 -8.79
N SER A 105 2.48 -10.15 -9.06
CA SER A 105 3.64 -10.61 -9.83
C SER A 105 3.69 -9.99 -11.23
N SER A 106 2.60 -10.07 -11.98
CA SER A 106 2.49 -9.49 -13.33
C SER A 106 2.71 -7.97 -13.33
N PHE A 107 2.27 -7.29 -12.27
CA PHE A 107 2.45 -5.87 -12.13
C PHE A 107 3.92 -5.48 -11.86
N LEU A 108 4.59 -6.19 -10.95
CA LEU A 108 6.01 -5.95 -10.66
C LEU A 108 6.88 -6.25 -11.89
N ASP A 109 6.58 -7.30 -12.65
CA ASP A 109 7.28 -7.62 -13.91
C ASP A 109 7.12 -6.49 -14.94
N SER A 110 5.92 -5.90 -15.01
CA SER A 110 5.63 -4.77 -15.88
C SER A 110 6.43 -3.52 -15.49
N LEU A 111 6.55 -3.24 -14.18
CA LEU A 111 7.37 -2.13 -13.66
C LEU A 111 8.86 -2.35 -13.96
N HIS A 112 9.37 -3.56 -13.72
CA HIS A 112 10.75 -3.91 -14.02
C HIS A 112 11.06 -3.75 -15.51
N THR A 113 10.13 -4.13 -16.40
CA THR A 113 10.28 -3.99 -17.85
C THR A 113 10.48 -2.54 -18.30
N ILE A 114 9.85 -1.58 -17.62
CA ILE A 114 10.00 -0.14 -17.90
C ILE A 114 11.11 0.52 -17.06
N GLY A 115 11.91 -0.26 -16.34
CA GLY A 115 13.04 0.22 -15.57
C GLY A 115 12.66 0.89 -14.24
N VAL A 116 11.51 0.55 -13.67
CA VAL A 116 11.01 1.09 -12.39
C VAL A 116 11.11 0.00 -11.34
N ASN A 117 12.01 0.19 -10.36
CA ASN A 117 12.42 -0.88 -9.44
C ASN A 117 12.34 -0.44 -7.96
N PRO A 118 11.13 -0.25 -7.40
CA PRO A 118 10.97 0.05 -5.98
C PRO A 118 11.31 -1.17 -5.11
N GLN A 119 11.73 -0.92 -3.87
CA GLN A 119 11.80 -1.95 -2.85
C GLN A 119 10.40 -2.36 -2.40
N VAL A 120 10.04 -3.63 -2.57
CA VAL A 120 8.69 -4.13 -2.29
C VAL A 120 8.59 -4.60 -0.84
N TYR A 121 7.61 -4.05 -0.12
CA TYR A 121 7.20 -4.47 1.21
C TYR A 121 5.77 -5.03 1.14
N ARG A 122 5.51 -6.18 1.77
CA ARG A 122 4.18 -6.81 1.80
C ARG A 122 3.59 -6.63 3.19
N ALA A 123 2.41 -6.02 3.28
CA ALA A 123 1.75 -5.75 4.56
C ALA A 123 1.59 -7.03 5.38
N SER A 124 1.18 -8.13 4.76
CA SER A 124 1.02 -9.44 5.43
C SER A 124 2.29 -9.90 6.15
N GLU A 125 3.46 -9.71 5.53
CA GLU A 125 4.74 -10.08 6.10
C GLU A 125 5.17 -9.12 7.21
N MET A 126 4.93 -7.81 7.05
CA MET A 126 5.25 -6.81 8.06
C MET A 126 4.40 -7.00 9.32
N TYR A 127 3.10 -7.26 9.17
CA TYR A 127 2.22 -7.64 10.28
C TYR A 127 2.69 -8.94 10.94
N ALA A 128 2.99 -9.99 10.16
CA ALA A 128 3.41 -11.29 10.71
C ALA A 128 4.75 -11.22 11.47
N LYS A 129 5.68 -10.37 11.03
CA LYS A 129 6.97 -10.13 11.71
C LYS A 129 6.84 -9.24 12.95
N GLY A 130 5.71 -8.58 13.14
CA GLY A 130 5.48 -7.67 14.24
C GLY A 130 6.12 -6.28 14.06
N GLU A 131 6.52 -5.92 12.83
CA GLU A 131 7.14 -4.62 12.51
C GLU A 131 6.21 -3.44 12.86
N TYR A 132 4.89 -3.69 12.88
CA TYR A 132 3.89 -2.68 13.23
C TYR A 132 3.43 -2.74 14.69
N ASN A 133 3.95 -3.65 15.54
CA ASN A 133 3.44 -3.84 16.90
C ASN A 133 3.49 -2.56 17.74
N GLU A 134 4.61 -1.83 17.70
CA GLU A 134 4.74 -0.55 18.42
C GLU A 134 3.74 0.49 17.90
N SER A 135 3.57 0.58 16.58
CA SER A 135 2.63 1.51 15.95
C SER A 135 1.17 1.17 16.27
N ILE A 136 0.84 -0.13 16.30
CA ILE A 136 -0.49 -0.64 16.70
C ILE A 136 -0.76 -0.27 18.16
N GLN A 137 0.20 -0.47 19.06
CA GLN A 137 0.07 -0.09 20.46
C GLN A 137 -0.18 1.42 20.60
N ILE A 138 0.63 2.25 19.95
CA ILE A 138 0.46 3.71 19.96
C ILE A 138 -0.94 4.10 19.46
N ALA A 139 -1.42 3.48 18.38
CA ALA A 139 -2.76 3.74 17.84
C ALA A 139 -3.86 3.38 18.85
N LEU A 140 -3.75 2.22 19.50
CA LEU A 140 -4.70 1.76 20.52
C LEU A 140 -4.72 2.68 21.75
N GLU A 141 -3.54 3.07 22.26
CA GLU A 141 -3.40 4.03 23.36
C GLU A 141 -4.01 5.40 23.02
N ASN A 142 -4.00 5.78 21.74
CA ASN A 142 -4.53 7.04 21.25
C ASN A 142 -5.92 6.92 20.60
N THR A 143 -6.67 5.85 20.87
CA THR A 143 -7.99 5.58 20.26
C THR A 143 -8.93 6.78 20.31
N THR A 144 -9.07 7.42 21.47
CA THR A 144 -9.96 8.59 21.66
C THR A 144 -9.54 9.77 20.78
N LYS A 145 -8.23 9.99 20.64
CA LYS A 145 -7.68 11.07 19.82
C LYS A 145 -7.91 10.80 18.34
N ILE A 146 -7.65 9.58 17.87
CA ILE A 146 -7.89 9.18 16.48
C ILE A 146 -9.38 9.31 16.15
N ARG A 147 -10.26 8.79 17.02
CA ARG A 147 -11.71 8.94 16.89
C ARG A 147 -12.11 10.40 16.74
N HIS A 148 -11.64 11.28 17.62
CA HIS A 148 -11.98 12.70 17.56
C HIS A 148 -11.56 13.35 16.24
N ILE A 149 -10.36 13.03 15.74
CA ILE A 149 -9.88 13.52 14.44
C ILE A 149 -10.79 13.04 13.31
N LEU A 150 -11.12 11.73 13.29
CA LEU A 150 -11.97 11.14 12.26
C LEU A 150 -13.38 11.74 12.28
N GLU A 151 -14.00 11.89 13.45
CA GLU A 151 -15.34 12.47 13.59
C GLU A 151 -15.36 13.95 13.17
N THR A 152 -14.31 14.70 13.51
CA THR A 152 -14.20 16.12 13.16
C THR A 152 -14.01 16.32 11.65
N LEU A 153 -13.16 15.52 11.01
CA LEU A 153 -12.85 15.70 9.58
C LEU A 153 -13.90 15.07 8.66
N SER A 154 -14.44 13.90 9.02
CA SER A 154 -15.42 13.20 8.18
C SER A 154 -16.87 13.58 8.46
N GLY A 155 -17.16 14.18 9.63
CA GLY A 155 -18.51 14.44 10.12
C GLY A 155 -19.28 13.18 10.53
N ARG A 156 -18.69 11.99 10.40
CA ARG A 156 -19.32 10.71 10.76
C ARG A 156 -19.01 10.37 12.21
N LYS A 157 -20.04 10.11 13.01
CA LYS A 157 -19.88 9.58 14.38
C LYS A 157 -19.45 8.11 14.36
N MET A 158 -18.44 7.77 15.15
CA MET A 158 -17.94 6.41 15.28
C MET A 158 -18.74 5.63 16.34
N PRO A 159 -18.96 4.31 16.17
CA PRO A 159 -19.57 3.45 17.19
C PRO A 159 -18.85 3.53 18.54
N ASN A 160 -19.56 3.44 19.67
CA ASN A 160 -18.95 3.62 21.01
C ASN A 160 -17.80 2.64 21.29
N ASP A 161 -17.89 1.43 20.75
CA ASP A 161 -16.93 0.32 20.85
C ASP A 161 -15.88 0.30 19.73
N TRP A 162 -15.87 1.31 18.84
CA TRP A 162 -14.88 1.38 17.76
C TRP A 162 -13.44 1.48 18.27
N LEU A 163 -12.57 0.69 17.65
CA LEU A 163 -11.12 0.69 17.83
C LEU A 163 -10.44 1.00 16.48
N PRO A 164 -9.25 1.64 16.48
CA PRO A 164 -8.44 1.86 15.28
C PRO A 164 -7.71 0.57 14.83
N PHE A 165 -8.30 -0.59 15.10
CA PHE A 165 -7.74 -1.90 14.86
C PHE A 165 -8.86 -2.92 14.73
N ASN A 166 -8.74 -3.84 13.77
CA ASN A 166 -9.67 -4.95 13.63
C ASN A 166 -9.11 -6.17 14.35
N VAL A 167 -9.78 -6.59 15.42
CA VAL A 167 -9.48 -7.84 16.09
C VAL A 167 -9.97 -8.98 15.19
N LYS A 168 -9.06 -9.85 14.75
CA LYS A 168 -9.42 -11.11 14.07
C LYS A 168 -10.08 -12.06 15.07
#